data_AF-A0A9D5LUZ3-F1
#
_entry.id   AF-A0A9D5LUZ3-F1
#
_cell.length_a   1.000
_cell.length_b   1.000
_cell.length_c   1.000
_cell.angle_alpha   90.00
_cell.angle_beta   90.00
_cell.angle_gamma   90.00
#
_symmetry.space_group_name_H-M   'P 1'
#
loop_
_entity.id
_entity.type
_entity.pdbx_description
1 polymer ?
#
loop_
_entity_poly.entity_id
_entity_poly.type
_entity_poly.pdbx_seq_one_letter_code
_entity_poly.pdbx_strand_id
1 'polypeptide(L)'
;MNDELKRKQLRKYKAFATGLFVLMTVIFIITSILQKNDDSHWIGYIRAFSEAAMVGALADWFAVTALFNYPLGLKIPHTNLIENSKERIGDNLGNFVVSNFLSPQNIRPYIQKLKVSHFVGDWLSKERNQDKLVNEVSNIVLDILNKLDDSAVVNFIGKKAKEMSDDLKINQIVGNGIEYVLNKNDHQRLITNLSKQIKDYVLNNQEMVKERVKKESYFLVPKFVDDAIAEKITSGLSKYFDEVENDENHSLRNEITKKLYSFSKEVQTEQKWEDEFRGIKNDFLKEEKLHQYSKDIWNSIKKSLSKELEEEQSALKTYLKKNLSELSQNLQTDEKFQHKIDHWVRVTAYKYILKN
;
A
#
# COMPACT_ATOMS: atom_id res chain seq x y z
N MET A 1 40.88 -17.20 -22.34
CA MET A 1 41.79 -18.32 -22.68
C MET A 1 41.20 -19.06 -23.88
N ASN A 2 41.82 -18.90 -25.05
CA ASN A 2 41.26 -19.08 -26.40
C ASN A 2 40.53 -20.42 -26.66
N ASP A 3 39.22 -20.33 -26.89
CA ASP A 3 38.41 -21.47 -27.36
C ASP A 3 38.92 -22.03 -28.69
N GLU A 4 39.53 -21.20 -29.54
CA GLU A 4 40.18 -21.65 -30.78
C GLU A 4 41.37 -22.57 -30.54
N LEU A 5 42.20 -22.29 -29.52
CA LEU A 5 43.35 -23.15 -29.18
C LEU A 5 42.86 -24.51 -28.67
N LYS A 6 41.82 -24.51 -27.81
CA LYS A 6 41.20 -25.74 -27.32
C LYS A 6 40.59 -26.58 -28.46
N ARG A 7 39.92 -25.93 -29.42
CA ARG A 7 39.35 -26.63 -30.60
C ARG A 7 40.44 -27.24 -31.49
N LYS A 8 41.54 -26.53 -31.74
CA LYS A 8 42.68 -27.06 -32.52
C LYS A 8 43.33 -28.27 -31.82
N GLN A 9 43.53 -28.19 -30.51
CA GLN A 9 44.06 -29.32 -29.71
C GLN A 9 43.11 -30.52 -29.76
N LEU A 10 41.81 -30.31 -29.56
CA LEU A 10 40.81 -31.39 -29.62
C LEU A 10 40.81 -32.09 -30.98
N ARG A 11 40.88 -31.34 -32.09
CA ARG A 11 40.96 -31.92 -33.44
C ARG A 11 42.21 -32.77 -33.63
N LYS A 12 43.37 -32.30 -33.15
CA LYS A 12 44.63 -33.06 -33.23
C LYS A 12 44.56 -34.38 -32.47
N TYR A 13 44.06 -34.37 -31.22
CA TYR A 13 43.92 -35.58 -30.43
C TYR A 13 42.88 -36.55 -31.02
N LYS A 14 41.74 -36.03 -31.51
CA LYS A 14 40.75 -36.85 -32.22
C LYS A 14 41.36 -37.50 -33.46
N ALA A 15 42.09 -36.74 -34.28
CA ALA A 15 42.75 -37.25 -35.48
C ALA A 15 43.80 -38.34 -35.15
N PHE A 16 44.58 -38.14 -34.09
CA PHE A 16 45.55 -39.12 -33.63
C PHE A 16 44.87 -40.41 -33.15
N ALA A 17 43.84 -40.29 -32.31
CA ALA A 17 43.07 -41.43 -31.80
C ALA A 17 42.37 -42.20 -32.95
N THR A 18 41.74 -41.51 -33.90
CA THR A 18 41.14 -42.14 -35.09
C THR A 18 42.20 -42.77 -35.98
N GLY A 19 43.37 -42.16 -36.11
CA GLY A 19 44.48 -42.71 -36.89
C GLY A 19 45.00 -44.01 -36.28
N LEU A 20 45.17 -44.06 -34.95
CA LEU A 20 45.59 -45.27 -34.24
C LEU A 20 44.53 -46.38 -34.34
N PHE A 21 43.25 -46.04 -34.25
CA PHE A 21 42.15 -46.99 -34.44
C PHE A 21 42.14 -47.60 -35.84
N VAL A 22 42.27 -46.77 -36.88
CA VAL A 22 42.34 -47.23 -38.28
C VAL A 22 43.59 -48.10 -38.48
N LEU A 23 44.74 -47.71 -37.92
CA LEU A 23 45.96 -48.50 -37.99
C LEU A 23 45.76 -49.90 -37.39
N MET A 24 45.20 -50.00 -36.19
CA MET A 24 44.93 -51.29 -35.54
C MET A 24 43.91 -52.12 -36.33
N THR A 25 42.89 -51.48 -36.92
CA THR A 25 41.90 -52.13 -37.79
C THR A 25 42.58 -52.73 -39.03
N VAL A 26 43.48 -51.99 -39.68
CA VAL A 26 44.23 -52.47 -40.86
C VAL A 26 45.15 -53.62 -40.48
N ILE A 27 45.88 -53.52 -39.35
CA ILE A 27 46.72 -54.60 -38.84
C ILE A 27 45.89 -55.86 -38.58
N PHE A 28 44.70 -55.72 -37.96
CA PHE A 28 43.78 -56.82 -37.71
C PHE A 28 43.29 -57.49 -39.01
N ILE A 29 42.92 -56.71 -40.03
CA ILE A 29 42.48 -57.24 -41.34
C ILE A 29 43.62 -57.99 -42.03
N ILE A 30 44.81 -57.39 -42.10
CA ILE A 30 45.98 -58.00 -42.77
C ILE A 30 46.37 -59.30 -42.06
N THR A 31 46.48 -59.28 -40.73
CA THR A 31 46.83 -60.49 -39.96
C THR A 31 45.74 -61.55 -40.04
N SER A 32 44.46 -61.18 -40.11
CA SER A 32 43.35 -62.13 -40.31
C SER A 32 43.38 -62.79 -41.70
N ILE A 33 43.78 -62.07 -42.75
CA ILE A 33 43.92 -62.63 -44.10
C ILE A 33 45.15 -63.54 -44.17
N LEU A 34 46.29 -63.11 -43.61
CA LEU A 34 47.53 -63.88 -43.62
C LEU A 34 47.41 -65.18 -42.82
N GLN A 35 46.74 -65.14 -41.65
CA GLN A 35 46.47 -66.34 -40.84
C GLN A 35 45.61 -67.37 -41.58
N LYS A 36 44.84 -66.96 -42.59
CA LYS A 36 44.02 -67.87 -43.39
C LYS A 36 44.84 -68.67 -44.42
N ASN A 37 46.03 -68.20 -44.78
CA ASN A 37 46.91 -68.81 -45.78
C ASN A 37 48.15 -69.48 -45.17
N ASP A 38 48.54 -69.13 -43.94
CA ASP A 38 49.75 -69.63 -43.29
C ASP A 38 49.56 -69.75 -41.76
N ASP A 39 49.86 -70.92 -41.18
CA ASP A 39 49.47 -71.30 -39.81
C ASP A 39 50.53 -70.91 -38.76
N SER A 40 51.16 -69.74 -38.95
CA SER A 40 52.28 -69.28 -38.13
C SER A 40 51.81 -68.66 -36.81
N HIS A 41 52.18 -69.25 -35.67
CA HIS A 41 51.71 -68.87 -34.33
C HIS A 41 51.92 -67.39 -33.94
N TRP A 42 52.95 -66.72 -34.46
CA TRP A 42 53.25 -65.31 -34.14
C TRP A 42 52.22 -64.34 -34.71
N ILE A 43 51.56 -64.68 -35.83
CA ILE A 43 50.50 -63.87 -36.46
C ILE A 43 49.28 -63.77 -35.53
N GLY A 44 49.00 -64.85 -34.79
CA GLY A 44 47.90 -64.91 -33.82
C GLY A 44 48.03 -63.90 -32.68
N TYR A 45 49.25 -63.68 -32.15
CA TYR A 45 49.46 -62.70 -31.07
C TYR A 45 49.23 -61.26 -31.53
N ILE A 46 49.67 -60.91 -32.74
CA ILE A 46 49.46 -59.56 -33.31
C ILE A 46 47.98 -59.33 -33.63
N ARG A 47 47.30 -60.36 -34.14
CA ARG A 47 45.86 -60.31 -34.38
C ARG A 47 45.08 -60.08 -33.08
N ALA A 48 45.36 -60.86 -32.03
CA ALA A 48 44.69 -60.71 -30.74
C ALA A 48 44.95 -59.34 -30.10
N PHE A 49 46.17 -58.81 -30.21
CA PHE A 49 46.51 -57.46 -29.73
C PHE A 49 45.75 -56.36 -30.48
N SER A 50 45.74 -56.42 -31.82
CA SER A 50 45.03 -55.45 -32.66
C SER A 50 43.51 -55.53 -32.49
N GLU A 51 42.96 -56.74 -32.31
CA GLU A 51 41.55 -56.97 -31.98
C GLU A 51 41.19 -56.34 -30.62
N ALA A 52 41.97 -56.63 -29.58
CA ALA A 52 41.77 -56.06 -28.25
C ALA A 52 41.88 -54.52 -28.26
N ALA A 53 42.85 -53.96 -28.99
CA ALA A 53 43.02 -52.52 -29.13
C ALA A 53 41.85 -51.87 -29.88
N MET A 54 41.36 -52.48 -30.97
CA MET A 54 40.22 -52.00 -31.75
C MET A 54 38.92 -52.04 -30.93
N VAL A 55 38.63 -53.16 -30.28
CA VAL A 55 37.43 -53.33 -29.45
C VAL A 55 37.48 -52.41 -28.23
N GLY A 56 38.65 -52.28 -27.59
CA GLY A 56 38.85 -51.36 -26.46
C GLY A 56 38.60 -49.91 -26.84
N ALA A 57 39.09 -49.47 -28.01
CA ALA A 57 38.86 -48.12 -28.51
C ALA A 57 37.36 -47.85 -28.81
N LEU A 58 36.64 -48.83 -29.37
CA LEU A 58 35.19 -48.72 -29.60
C LEU A 58 34.40 -48.66 -28.28
N ALA A 59 34.79 -49.45 -27.29
CA ALA A 59 34.13 -49.47 -25.98
C ALA A 59 34.29 -48.14 -25.23
N ASP A 60 35.50 -47.58 -25.21
CA ASP A 60 35.76 -46.27 -24.59
C ASP A 60 35.01 -45.14 -25.31
N TRP A 61 35.03 -45.13 -26.65
CA TRP A 61 34.24 -44.20 -27.43
C TRP A 61 32.75 -44.28 -27.13
N PHE A 62 32.21 -45.51 -27.05
CA PHE A 62 30.81 -45.73 -26.72
C PHE A 62 30.48 -45.24 -25.32
N ALA A 63 31.30 -45.53 -24.30
CA ALA A 63 31.06 -45.12 -22.92
C ALA A 63 31.04 -43.59 -22.76
N VAL A 64 32.03 -42.89 -23.33
CA VAL A 64 32.08 -41.41 -23.26
C VAL A 64 30.93 -40.79 -24.04
N THR A 65 30.63 -41.32 -25.23
CA THR A 65 29.52 -40.81 -26.03
C THR A 65 28.20 -41.05 -25.31
N ALA A 66 27.95 -42.24 -24.78
CA ALA A 66 26.76 -42.59 -24.01
C ALA A 66 26.61 -41.81 -22.70
N LEU A 67 27.68 -41.22 -22.16
CA LEU A 67 27.59 -40.34 -20.99
C LEU A 67 26.93 -38.99 -21.35
N PHE A 68 27.26 -38.45 -22.52
CA PHE A 68 26.91 -37.07 -22.90
C PHE A 68 25.94 -36.92 -24.08
N ASN A 69 25.75 -37.97 -24.89
CA ASN A 69 24.98 -37.97 -26.15
C ASN A 69 24.49 -39.38 -26.51
N TYR A 70 23.75 -39.50 -27.60
CA TYR A 70 23.36 -40.77 -28.21
C TYR A 70 24.46 -41.29 -29.16
N PRO A 71 25.07 -42.47 -28.92
CA PRO A 71 26.06 -43.04 -29.84
C PRO A 71 25.45 -43.30 -31.22
N LEU A 72 26.14 -42.89 -32.29
CA LEU A 72 25.64 -42.90 -33.68
C LEU A 72 24.31 -42.15 -33.90
N GLY A 73 23.84 -41.34 -32.94
CA GLY A 73 22.52 -40.70 -32.99
C GLY A 73 21.34 -41.64 -32.69
N LEU A 74 21.59 -42.88 -32.29
CA LEU A 74 20.56 -43.87 -31.99
C LEU A 74 20.15 -43.79 -30.51
N LYS A 75 18.84 -43.71 -30.27
CA LYS A 75 18.25 -43.64 -28.91
C LYS A 75 18.29 -45.00 -28.20
N ILE A 76 19.50 -45.45 -27.88
CA ILE A 76 19.71 -46.69 -27.12
C ILE A 76 19.30 -46.44 -25.66
N PRO A 77 18.52 -47.34 -25.02
CA PRO A 77 18.17 -47.24 -23.60
C PRO A 77 19.42 -47.08 -22.72
N HIS A 78 19.36 -46.25 -21.68
CA HIS A 78 20.47 -46.01 -20.73
C HIS A 78 21.71 -45.32 -21.33
N THR A 79 21.57 -44.60 -22.45
CA THR A 79 22.59 -43.67 -22.97
C THR A 79 22.15 -42.21 -22.77
N ASN A 80 23.03 -41.26 -23.08
CA ASN A 80 22.88 -39.84 -22.79
C ASN A 80 22.60 -39.52 -21.30
N LEU A 81 23.34 -40.19 -20.40
CA LEU A 81 23.09 -40.18 -18.95
C LEU A 81 23.05 -38.79 -18.32
N ILE A 82 23.97 -37.89 -18.68
CA ILE A 82 24.07 -36.55 -18.09
C ILE A 82 22.95 -35.64 -18.59
N GLU A 83 22.69 -35.61 -19.90
CA GLU A 83 21.62 -34.76 -20.45
C GLU A 83 20.24 -35.21 -19.94
N ASN A 84 19.99 -36.52 -19.89
CA ASN A 84 18.77 -37.09 -19.34
C ASN A 84 18.63 -36.87 -17.82
N SER A 85 19.73 -36.61 -17.11
CA SER A 85 19.74 -36.37 -15.65
C SER A 85 19.95 -34.89 -15.29
N LYS A 86 19.89 -33.97 -16.25
CA LYS A 86 20.20 -32.55 -16.05
C LYS A 86 19.33 -31.90 -14.97
N GLU A 87 18.04 -32.19 -14.96
CA GLU A 87 17.10 -31.69 -13.94
C GLU A 87 17.50 -32.19 -12.55
N ARG A 88 17.68 -33.51 -12.38
CA ARG A 88 18.13 -34.10 -11.11
C ARG A 88 19.46 -33.51 -10.61
N ILE A 89 20.42 -33.27 -11.51
CA ILE A 89 21.70 -32.65 -11.16
C ILE A 89 21.48 -31.19 -10.73
N GLY A 90 20.63 -30.46 -11.44
CA GLY A 90 20.22 -29.09 -11.09
C GLY A 90 19.55 -29.03 -9.72
N ASP A 91 18.61 -29.92 -9.45
CA ASP A 91 17.91 -30.01 -8.17
C ASP A 91 18.86 -30.34 -7.03
N ASN A 92 19.74 -31.34 -7.21
CA ASN A 92 20.73 -31.70 -6.20
C ASN A 92 21.72 -30.56 -5.93
N LEU A 93 22.16 -29.85 -6.97
CA LEU A 93 23.04 -28.69 -6.82
C LEU A 93 22.31 -27.53 -6.12
N GLY A 94 21.06 -27.27 -6.48
CA GLY A 94 20.21 -26.27 -5.83
C GLY A 94 20.01 -26.59 -4.35
N ASN A 95 19.60 -27.83 -4.05
CA ASN A 95 19.45 -28.34 -2.68
C ASN A 95 20.75 -28.26 -1.89
N PHE A 96 21.89 -28.57 -2.51
CA PHE A 96 23.20 -28.42 -1.90
C PHE A 96 23.49 -26.95 -1.55
N VAL A 97 23.23 -26.02 -2.46
CA VAL A 97 23.43 -24.58 -2.20
C VAL A 97 22.53 -24.09 -1.08
N VAL A 98 21.24 -24.45 -1.10
CA VAL A 98 20.28 -24.05 -0.08
C VAL A 98 20.68 -24.61 1.29
N SER A 99 20.96 -25.92 1.37
CA SER A 99 21.29 -26.58 2.63
C SER A 99 22.64 -26.15 3.23
N ASN A 100 23.66 -25.91 2.39
CA ASN A 100 25.00 -25.60 2.88
C ASN A 100 25.28 -24.10 3.00
N PHE A 101 24.70 -23.26 2.15
CA PHE A 101 24.99 -21.81 2.14
C PHE A 101 23.82 -20.96 2.61
N LEU A 102 22.58 -21.38 2.36
CA LEU A 102 21.38 -20.62 2.75
C LEU A 102 20.69 -21.18 3.99
N SER A 103 21.40 -21.98 4.79
CA SER A 103 20.85 -22.47 6.04
C SER A 103 20.56 -21.32 7.01
N PRO A 104 19.53 -21.42 7.85
CA PRO A 104 19.19 -20.37 8.82
C PRO A 104 20.35 -20.01 9.75
N GLN A 105 21.20 -21.00 10.07
CA GLN A 105 22.37 -20.82 10.92
C GLN A 105 23.45 -20.00 10.20
N ASN A 106 23.65 -20.21 8.90
CA ASN A 106 24.64 -19.50 8.10
C ASN A 106 24.20 -18.09 7.72
N ILE A 107 22.90 -17.87 7.49
CA ILE A 107 22.35 -16.56 7.12
C ILE A 107 22.19 -15.63 8.35
N ARG A 108 21.90 -16.19 9.54
CA ARG A 108 21.57 -15.42 10.74
C ARG A 108 22.56 -14.30 11.09
N PRO A 109 23.89 -14.55 11.09
CA PRO A 109 24.88 -13.51 11.37
C PRO A 109 24.85 -12.34 10.38
N TYR A 110 24.46 -12.58 9.13
CA TYR A 110 24.36 -11.55 8.10
C TYR A 110 23.09 -10.72 8.27
N ILE A 111 21.94 -11.36 8.51
CA ILE A 111 20.67 -10.64 8.75
C ILE A 111 20.77 -9.78 10.01
N GLN A 112 21.39 -10.28 11.08
CA GLN A 112 21.55 -9.52 12.32
C GLN A 112 22.38 -8.23 12.15
N LYS A 113 23.26 -8.17 11.14
CA LYS A 113 24.09 -6.99 10.84
C LYS A 113 23.39 -6.00 9.91
N LEU A 114 22.21 -6.32 9.37
CA LEU A 114 21.47 -5.41 8.49
C LEU A 114 21.00 -4.18 9.29
N LYS A 115 21.50 -3.02 8.89
CA LYS A 115 21.07 -1.70 9.37
C LYS A 115 20.24 -1.03 8.27
N VAL A 116 19.05 -1.55 8.05
CA VAL A 116 18.18 -1.12 6.93
C VAL A 116 17.65 0.28 7.18
N SER A 117 17.40 0.63 8.43
CA SER A 117 17.01 1.98 8.86
C SER A 117 17.97 3.06 8.34
N HIS A 118 19.28 2.89 8.53
CA HIS A 118 20.30 3.83 8.06
C HIS A 118 20.33 3.91 6.54
N PHE A 119 20.31 2.78 5.84
CA PHE A 119 20.31 2.78 4.38
C PHE A 119 19.10 3.50 3.80
N VAL A 120 17.90 3.25 4.36
CA VAL A 120 16.67 3.91 3.92
C VAL A 120 16.69 5.39 4.27
N GLY A 121 17.18 5.77 5.46
CA GLY A 121 17.38 7.17 5.84
C GLY A 121 18.32 7.90 4.89
N ASP A 122 19.50 7.34 4.62
CA ASP A 122 20.48 7.94 3.70
C ASP A 122 19.95 8.03 2.27
N TRP A 123 19.14 7.06 1.83
CA TRP A 123 18.50 7.11 0.53
C TRP A 123 17.40 8.18 0.48
N LEU A 124 16.54 8.26 1.49
CA LEU A 124 15.46 9.25 1.56
C LEU A 124 15.94 10.67 1.85
N SER A 125 17.14 10.87 2.40
CA SER A 125 17.69 12.21 2.64
C SER A 125 17.96 12.99 1.35
N LYS A 126 18.01 12.30 0.20
CA LYS A 126 18.23 12.89 -1.12
C LYS A 126 16.89 13.27 -1.76
N GLU A 127 16.69 14.55 -2.03
CA GLU A 127 15.46 15.08 -2.66
C GLU A 127 15.06 14.32 -3.93
N ARG A 128 16.03 14.06 -4.83
CA ARG A 128 15.81 13.26 -6.06
C ARG A 128 15.18 11.88 -5.79
N ASN A 129 15.53 11.23 -4.69
CA ASN A 129 14.99 9.91 -4.35
C ASN A 129 13.57 10.02 -3.79
N GLN A 130 13.28 11.07 -3.02
CA GLN A 130 11.92 11.38 -2.58
C GLN A 130 11.01 11.66 -3.78
N ASP A 131 11.48 12.45 -4.75
CA ASP A 131 10.73 12.73 -5.99
C ASP A 131 10.40 11.46 -6.75
N LYS A 132 11.40 10.60 -6.95
CA LYS A 132 11.20 9.29 -7.60
C LYS A 132 10.19 8.43 -6.85
N LEU A 133 10.34 8.31 -5.52
CA LEU A 133 9.44 7.49 -4.71
C LEU A 133 8.00 8.01 -4.78
N VAL A 134 7.82 9.32 -4.59
CA VAL A 134 6.49 9.95 -4.62
C VAL A 134 5.86 9.80 -6.00
N ASN A 135 6.60 10.02 -7.08
CA ASN A 135 6.08 9.88 -8.43
C ASN A 135 5.73 8.42 -8.76
N GLU A 136 6.58 7.46 -8.42
CA GLU A 136 6.32 6.05 -8.69
C GLU A 136 5.11 5.53 -7.89
N VAL A 137 5.05 5.87 -6.60
CA VAL A 137 3.90 5.54 -5.76
C VAL A 137 2.63 6.22 -6.29
N SER A 138 2.73 7.48 -6.75
CA SER A 138 1.59 8.19 -7.34
C SER A 138 1.07 7.47 -8.58
N ASN A 139 1.97 7.04 -9.48
CA ASN A 139 1.60 6.28 -10.68
C ASN A 139 0.93 4.94 -10.33
N ILE A 140 1.47 4.20 -9.36
CA ILE A 140 0.88 2.93 -8.90
C ILE A 140 -0.53 3.18 -8.33
N VAL A 141 -0.70 4.21 -7.51
CA VAL A 141 -2.00 4.53 -6.91
C VAL A 141 -2.99 5.00 -7.97
N LEU A 142 -2.57 5.82 -8.94
CA LEU A 142 -3.39 6.22 -10.10
C LEU A 142 -3.84 5.00 -10.90
N ASP A 143 -2.93 4.08 -11.19
CA ASP A 143 -3.23 2.85 -11.90
C ASP A 143 -4.28 2.00 -11.16
N ILE A 144 -4.15 1.89 -9.83
CA ILE A 144 -5.14 1.20 -9.00
C ILE A 144 -6.49 1.94 -9.06
N LEU A 145 -6.51 3.26 -8.84
CA LEU A 145 -7.74 4.07 -8.89
C LEU A 145 -8.48 3.95 -10.22
N ASN A 146 -7.75 3.86 -11.32
CA ASN A 146 -8.30 3.72 -12.67
C ASN A 146 -8.79 2.30 -12.99
N LYS A 147 -8.20 1.27 -12.36
CA LYS A 147 -8.57 -0.14 -12.56
C LYS A 147 -9.63 -0.65 -11.59
N LEU A 148 -9.90 0.07 -10.50
CA LEU A 148 -10.94 -0.29 -9.55
C LEU A 148 -12.33 -0.22 -10.21
N ASP A 149 -13.17 -1.23 -9.92
CA ASP A 149 -14.58 -1.21 -10.29
C ASP A 149 -15.33 -0.22 -9.39
N ASP A 150 -15.79 0.88 -9.98
CA ASP A 150 -16.52 1.94 -9.30
C ASP A 150 -17.76 1.39 -8.57
N SER A 151 -18.45 0.39 -9.14
CA SER A 151 -19.66 -0.19 -8.54
C SER A 151 -19.33 -0.98 -7.27
N ALA A 152 -18.23 -1.73 -7.29
CA ALA A 152 -17.75 -2.48 -6.13
C ALA A 152 -17.35 -1.54 -4.98
N VAL A 153 -16.67 -0.43 -5.28
CA VAL A 153 -16.27 0.55 -4.28
C VAL A 153 -17.49 1.29 -3.70
N VAL A 154 -18.44 1.70 -4.54
CA VAL A 154 -19.69 2.34 -4.09
C VAL A 154 -20.47 1.42 -3.14
N ASN A 155 -20.61 0.15 -3.50
CA ASN A 155 -21.27 -0.85 -2.65
C ASN A 155 -20.51 -1.08 -1.34
N PHE A 156 -19.17 -1.12 -1.39
CA PHE A 156 -18.33 -1.25 -0.21
C PHE A 156 -18.49 -0.04 0.74
N ILE A 157 -18.46 1.19 0.22
CA ILE A 157 -18.67 2.41 1.01
C ILE A 157 -20.06 2.40 1.65
N GLY A 158 -21.11 2.09 0.88
CA GLY A 158 -22.48 2.04 1.40
C GLY A 158 -22.63 0.99 2.50
N LYS A 159 -22.09 -0.22 2.28
CA LYS A 159 -22.10 -1.29 3.29
C LYS A 159 -21.36 -0.88 4.56
N LYS A 160 -20.16 -0.31 4.43
CA LYS A 160 -19.39 0.14 5.60
C LYS A 160 -20.05 1.30 6.33
N ALA A 161 -20.66 2.25 5.62
CA ALA A 161 -21.41 3.34 6.22
C ALA A 161 -22.61 2.81 7.02
N LYS A 162 -23.33 1.81 6.52
CA LYS A 162 -24.43 1.16 7.24
C LYS A 162 -23.92 0.42 8.48
N GLU A 163 -22.90 -0.43 8.33
CA GLU A 163 -22.28 -1.17 9.45
C GLU A 163 -21.79 -0.22 10.56
N MET A 164 -21.12 0.87 10.19
CA MET A 164 -20.64 1.86 11.16
C MET A 164 -21.80 2.64 11.81
N SER A 165 -22.95 2.76 11.16
CA SER A 165 -24.09 3.53 11.67
C SER A 165 -24.95 2.78 12.68
N ASP A 166 -24.90 1.44 12.69
CA ASP A 166 -25.72 0.62 13.58
C ASP A 166 -25.39 0.89 15.06
N ASP A 167 -24.11 1.03 15.40
CA ASP A 167 -23.63 1.27 16.77
C ASP A 167 -23.67 2.76 17.19
N LEU A 168 -23.93 3.68 16.26
CA LEU A 168 -23.90 5.12 16.54
C LEU A 168 -25.19 5.62 17.20
N LYS A 169 -25.03 6.11 18.44
CA LYS A 169 -26.06 6.88 19.17
C LYS A 169 -25.91 8.37 18.84
N ILE A 170 -26.55 8.80 17.75
CA ILE A 170 -26.45 10.18 17.24
C ILE A 170 -26.85 11.20 18.31
N ASN A 171 -27.89 10.92 19.08
CA ASN A 171 -28.34 11.78 20.18
C ASN A 171 -27.24 12.04 21.22
N GLN A 172 -26.44 11.02 21.57
CA GLN A 172 -25.30 11.19 22.48
C GLN A 172 -24.18 12.01 21.85
N ILE A 173 -23.88 11.81 20.57
CA ILE A 173 -22.84 12.58 19.86
C ILE A 173 -23.22 14.06 19.79
N VAL A 174 -24.46 14.36 19.40
CA VAL A 174 -24.96 15.74 19.31
C VAL A 174 -24.97 16.39 20.68
N GLY A 175 -25.51 15.72 21.69
CA GLY A 175 -25.52 16.23 23.06
C GLY A 175 -24.10 16.49 23.61
N ASN A 176 -23.19 15.53 23.48
CA ASN A 176 -21.80 15.71 23.90
C ASN A 176 -21.11 16.85 23.13
N GLY A 177 -21.43 17.02 21.84
CA GLY A 177 -20.92 18.11 21.02
C GLY A 177 -21.40 19.49 21.50
N ILE A 178 -22.71 19.63 21.81
CA ILE A 178 -23.25 20.85 22.42
C ILE A 178 -22.56 21.11 23.75
N GLU A 179 -22.46 20.10 24.61
CA GLU A 179 -21.79 20.22 25.91
C GLU A 179 -20.33 20.64 25.79
N TYR A 180 -19.58 20.11 24.82
CA TYR A 180 -18.20 20.49 24.55
C TYR A 180 -18.08 21.99 24.20
N VAL A 181 -18.95 22.49 23.32
CA VAL A 181 -19.00 23.92 22.94
C VAL A 181 -19.34 24.80 24.16
N LEU A 182 -20.28 24.37 24.99
CA LEU A 182 -20.67 25.08 26.21
C LEU A 182 -19.53 25.13 27.24
N ASN A 183 -18.82 24.02 27.42
CA ASN A 183 -17.67 23.92 28.34
C ASN A 183 -16.50 24.82 27.92
N LYS A 184 -16.36 25.09 26.61
CA LYS A 184 -15.37 26.02 26.05
C LYS A 184 -15.84 27.48 26.05
N ASN A 185 -17.08 27.75 26.46
CA ASN A 185 -17.75 29.05 26.34
C ASN A 185 -17.83 29.58 24.90
N ASP A 186 -17.69 28.72 23.89
CA ASP A 186 -17.69 29.13 22.49
C ASP A 186 -19.07 29.65 22.05
N HIS A 187 -20.15 29.23 22.72
CA HIS A 187 -21.50 29.74 22.50
C HIS A 187 -21.67 31.21 22.87
N GLN A 188 -20.81 31.76 23.74
CA GLN A 188 -20.88 33.17 24.12
C GLN A 188 -20.64 34.10 22.93
N ARG A 189 -19.79 33.68 21.98
CA ARG A 189 -19.56 34.41 20.72
C ARG A 189 -20.83 34.49 19.87
N LEU A 190 -21.60 33.39 19.82
CA LEU A 190 -22.90 33.38 19.14
C LEU A 190 -23.87 34.34 19.82
N ILE A 191 -23.92 34.34 21.15
CA ILE A 191 -24.80 35.26 21.91
C ILE A 191 -24.40 36.73 21.64
N THR A 192 -23.11 37.07 21.66
CA THR A 192 -22.63 38.42 21.32
C THR A 192 -23.07 38.83 19.92
N ASN A 193 -22.81 38.00 18.92
CA ASN A 193 -23.15 38.30 17.53
C ASN A 193 -24.66 38.43 17.31
N LEU A 194 -25.46 37.57 17.94
CA LEU A 194 -26.92 37.63 17.84
C LEU A 194 -27.48 38.86 18.56
N SER A 195 -26.95 39.21 19.74
CA SER A 195 -27.37 40.40 20.48
C SER A 195 -27.13 41.67 19.68
N LYS A 196 -25.94 41.77 19.06
CA LYS A 196 -25.63 42.85 18.11
C LYS A 196 -26.62 42.91 16.95
N GLN A 197 -26.89 41.77 16.30
CA GLN A 197 -27.84 41.73 15.18
C GLN A 197 -29.25 42.16 15.60
N ILE A 198 -29.72 41.74 16.77
CA ILE A 198 -31.03 42.15 17.29
C ILE A 198 -31.06 43.65 17.58
N LYS A 199 -30.01 44.18 18.23
CA LYS A 199 -29.84 45.62 18.47
C LYS A 199 -29.92 46.41 17.17
N ASP A 200 -29.09 46.06 16.18
CA ASP A 200 -29.01 46.75 14.90
C ASP A 200 -30.31 46.62 14.10
N TYR A 201 -30.97 45.45 14.15
CA TYR A 201 -32.25 45.23 13.49
C TYR A 201 -33.34 46.13 14.07
N VAL A 202 -33.46 46.23 15.39
CA VAL A 202 -34.45 47.10 16.04
C VAL A 202 -34.17 48.57 15.73
N LEU A 203 -32.91 49.01 15.78
CA LEU A 203 -32.53 50.39 15.46
C LEU A 203 -32.79 50.76 14.00
N ASN A 204 -32.54 49.86 13.06
CA ASN A 204 -32.71 50.12 11.63
C ASN A 204 -34.17 49.99 11.17
N ASN A 205 -35.04 49.38 11.98
CA ASN A 205 -36.45 49.13 11.65
C ASN A 205 -37.42 49.84 12.61
N GLN A 206 -37.10 51.06 13.05
CA GLN A 206 -37.94 51.81 14.00
C GLN A 206 -39.37 52.04 13.47
N GLU A 207 -39.52 52.28 12.17
CA GLU A 207 -40.85 52.47 11.55
C GLU A 207 -41.72 51.22 11.65
N MET A 208 -41.13 50.02 11.55
CA MET A 208 -41.85 48.76 11.76
C MET A 208 -42.39 48.67 13.19
N VAL A 209 -41.59 49.09 14.18
CA VAL A 209 -42.03 49.13 15.59
C VAL A 209 -43.16 50.15 15.77
N LYS A 210 -43.03 51.35 15.19
CA LYS A 210 -44.09 52.38 15.22
C LYS A 210 -45.40 51.89 14.62
N GLU A 211 -45.34 51.27 13.44
CA GLU A 211 -46.52 50.70 12.79
C GLU A 211 -47.15 49.58 13.62
N ARG A 212 -46.34 48.72 14.24
CA ARG A 212 -46.83 47.63 15.07
C ARG A 212 -47.51 48.15 16.34
N VAL A 213 -46.92 49.13 17.01
CA VAL A 213 -47.51 49.80 18.18
C VAL A 213 -48.83 50.44 17.78
N LYS A 214 -48.86 51.24 16.71
CA LYS A 214 -50.08 51.90 16.24
C LYS A 214 -51.21 50.92 15.89
N LYS A 215 -50.88 49.73 15.35
CA LYS A 215 -51.86 48.68 15.06
C LYS A 215 -52.48 48.04 16.31
N GLU A 216 -51.71 47.92 17.37
CA GLU A 216 -52.13 47.30 18.64
C GLU A 216 -52.69 48.34 19.64
N SER A 217 -52.49 49.64 19.38
CA SER A 217 -53.03 50.73 20.19
C SER A 217 -54.55 50.88 20.05
N TYR A 218 -55.21 51.16 21.17
CA TYR A 218 -56.64 51.47 21.18
C TYR A 218 -56.93 52.77 20.42
N PHE A 219 -58.10 52.84 19.76
CA PHE A 219 -58.52 54.01 18.96
C PHE A 219 -58.49 55.36 19.70
N LEU A 220 -58.61 55.35 21.03
CA LEU A 220 -58.61 56.55 21.87
C LEU A 220 -57.20 57.06 22.21
N VAL A 221 -56.14 56.33 21.85
CA VAL A 221 -54.75 56.72 22.14
C VAL A 221 -54.28 57.76 21.12
N PRO A 222 -53.81 58.95 21.55
CA PRO A 222 -53.28 59.94 20.62
C PRO A 222 -51.98 59.49 19.94
N LYS A 223 -51.80 59.85 18.67
CA LYS A 223 -50.62 59.46 17.86
C LYS A 223 -49.27 59.80 18.52
N PHE A 224 -49.16 60.94 19.21
CA PHE A 224 -47.93 61.31 19.90
C PHE A 224 -47.55 60.35 21.03
N VAL A 225 -48.54 59.69 21.64
CA VAL A 225 -48.33 58.67 22.68
C VAL A 225 -47.83 57.38 22.03
N ASP A 226 -48.43 56.96 20.92
CA ASP A 226 -47.99 55.78 20.15
C ASP A 226 -46.54 55.93 19.68
N ASP A 227 -46.21 57.09 19.10
CA ASP A 227 -44.86 57.40 18.61
C ASP A 227 -43.84 57.37 19.76
N ALA A 228 -44.20 57.92 20.93
CA ALA A 228 -43.35 57.90 22.12
C ALA A 228 -43.16 56.50 22.71
N ILE A 229 -44.22 55.67 22.73
CA ILE A 229 -44.14 54.27 23.17
C ILE A 229 -43.22 53.48 22.24
N ALA A 230 -43.40 53.62 20.93
CA ALA A 230 -42.58 52.95 19.94
C ALA A 230 -41.10 53.33 20.05
N GLU A 231 -40.80 54.61 20.27
CA GLU A 231 -39.43 55.10 20.50
C GLU A 231 -38.83 54.50 21.78
N LYS A 232 -39.60 54.47 22.88
CA LYS A 232 -39.14 53.86 24.15
C LYS A 232 -38.91 52.36 24.04
N ILE A 233 -39.77 51.63 23.31
CA ILE A 233 -39.57 50.20 23.04
C ILE A 233 -38.31 49.99 22.22
N THR A 234 -38.15 50.75 21.13
CA THR A 234 -37.00 50.65 20.23
C THR A 234 -35.70 50.92 20.98
N SER A 235 -35.62 52.06 21.68
CA SER A 235 -34.45 52.45 22.46
C SER A 235 -34.20 51.49 23.63
N GLY A 236 -35.25 51.07 24.34
CA GLY A 236 -35.14 50.13 25.45
C GLY A 236 -34.63 48.76 25.04
N LEU A 237 -35.18 48.17 23.96
CA LEU A 237 -34.72 46.88 23.42
C LEU A 237 -33.31 46.97 22.86
N SER A 238 -33.01 48.02 22.09
CA SER A 238 -31.66 48.26 21.57
C SER A 238 -30.65 48.36 22.72
N LYS A 239 -30.97 49.11 23.76
CA LYS A 239 -30.09 49.26 24.93
C LYS A 239 -29.92 47.95 25.68
N TYR A 240 -30.99 47.20 25.87
CA TYR A 240 -30.93 45.89 26.54
C TYR A 240 -30.03 44.91 25.79
N PHE A 241 -30.15 44.82 24.46
CA PHE A 241 -29.28 43.94 23.68
C PHE A 241 -27.85 44.48 23.52
N ASP A 242 -27.63 45.79 23.66
CA ASP A 242 -26.29 46.36 23.80
C ASP A 242 -25.63 45.97 25.14
N GLU A 243 -26.41 45.97 26.23
CA GLU A 243 -25.95 45.47 27.54
C GLU A 243 -25.63 43.99 27.46
N VAL A 244 -26.49 43.17 26.83
CA VAL A 244 -26.20 41.74 26.59
C VAL A 244 -24.94 41.59 25.74
N GLU A 245 -24.73 42.38 24.69
CA GLU A 245 -23.55 42.30 23.83
C GLU A 245 -22.24 42.55 24.61
N ASN A 246 -22.22 43.56 25.49
CA ASN A 246 -21.00 44.06 26.12
C ASN A 246 -20.73 43.50 27.54
N ASP A 247 -21.76 43.07 28.27
CA ASP A 247 -21.60 42.48 29.60
C ASP A 247 -21.58 40.94 29.52
N GLU A 248 -20.41 40.35 29.74
CA GLU A 248 -20.22 38.89 29.77
C GLU A 248 -21.01 38.22 30.91
N ASN A 249 -21.29 38.93 32.00
CA ASN A 249 -22.00 38.42 33.17
C ASN A 249 -23.51 38.69 33.13
N HIS A 250 -24.02 39.22 32.01
CA HIS A 250 -25.42 39.59 31.87
C HIS A 250 -26.37 38.42 32.20
N SER A 251 -27.44 38.70 32.93
CA SER A 251 -28.40 37.68 33.41
C SER A 251 -28.95 36.80 32.28
N LEU A 252 -29.29 37.41 31.14
CA LEU A 252 -29.76 36.71 29.95
C LEU A 252 -28.73 35.71 29.38
N ARG A 253 -27.44 36.07 29.35
CA ARG A 253 -26.38 35.15 28.88
C ARG A 253 -26.31 33.91 29.76
N ASN A 254 -26.42 34.11 31.07
CA ASN A 254 -26.42 33.04 32.05
C ASN A 254 -27.66 32.16 31.91
N GLU A 255 -28.84 32.74 31.66
CA GLU A 255 -30.07 31.97 31.44
C GLU A 255 -30.00 31.14 30.14
N ILE A 256 -29.55 31.75 29.04
CA ILE A 256 -29.35 31.05 27.76
C ILE A 256 -28.38 29.88 27.96
N THR A 257 -27.25 30.11 28.64
CA THR A 257 -26.26 29.07 28.93
C THR A 257 -26.88 27.91 29.71
N LYS A 258 -27.64 28.19 30.78
CA LYS A 258 -28.34 27.16 31.57
C LYS A 258 -29.35 26.37 30.73
N LYS A 259 -30.12 27.05 29.86
CA LYS A 259 -31.06 26.39 28.95
C LYS A 259 -30.35 25.51 27.93
N LEU A 260 -29.21 25.94 27.38
CA LEU A 260 -28.42 25.14 26.46
C LEU A 260 -27.80 23.91 27.13
N TYR A 261 -27.33 24.02 28.38
CA TYR A 261 -26.89 22.84 29.14
C TYR A 261 -28.03 21.85 29.39
N SER A 262 -29.20 22.37 29.77
CA SER A 262 -30.39 21.55 29.98
C SER A 262 -30.81 20.84 28.69
N PHE A 263 -30.83 21.58 27.57
CA PHE A 263 -31.13 21.05 26.25
C PHE A 263 -30.13 19.99 25.80
N SER A 264 -28.83 20.22 26.01
CA SER A 264 -27.78 19.23 25.75
C SER A 264 -28.08 17.93 26.51
N LYS A 265 -28.40 18.03 27.80
CA LYS A 265 -28.71 16.86 28.63
C LYS A 265 -29.98 16.15 28.16
N GLU A 266 -31.01 16.91 27.81
CA GLU A 266 -32.28 16.42 27.28
C GLU A 266 -32.06 15.62 25.99
N VAL A 267 -31.27 16.16 25.05
CA VAL A 267 -30.90 15.47 23.80
C VAL A 267 -30.21 14.13 24.07
N GLN A 268 -29.36 14.05 25.10
CA GLN A 268 -28.67 12.80 25.44
C GLN A 268 -29.56 11.74 26.10
N THR A 269 -30.59 12.15 26.83
CA THR A 269 -31.30 11.27 27.80
C THR A 269 -32.76 11.02 27.49
N GLU A 270 -33.45 11.94 26.81
CA GLU A 270 -34.88 11.79 26.53
C GLU A 270 -35.13 10.92 25.30
N GLN A 271 -36.09 10.00 25.43
CA GLN A 271 -36.45 9.05 24.39
C GLN A 271 -36.87 9.73 23.07
N LYS A 272 -37.54 10.89 23.15
CA LYS A 272 -37.99 11.62 21.97
C LYS A 272 -36.82 11.97 21.02
N TRP A 273 -35.67 12.34 21.58
CA TRP A 273 -34.50 12.71 20.78
C TRP A 273 -33.82 11.49 20.19
N GLU A 274 -33.79 10.39 20.94
CA GLU A 274 -33.32 9.11 20.40
C GLU A 274 -34.14 8.71 19.17
N ASP A 275 -35.47 8.81 19.24
CA ASP A 275 -36.37 8.42 18.15
C ASP A 275 -36.32 9.38 16.95
N GLU A 276 -36.27 10.69 17.19
CA GLU A 276 -36.06 11.69 16.14
C GLU A 276 -34.75 11.44 15.37
N PHE A 277 -33.64 11.28 16.09
CA PHE A 277 -32.35 11.01 15.45
C PHE A 277 -32.29 9.63 14.80
N ARG A 278 -33.01 8.63 15.33
CA ARG A 278 -33.17 7.32 14.67
C ARG A 278 -33.94 7.46 13.35
N GLY A 279 -34.97 8.29 13.31
CA GLY A 279 -35.71 8.63 12.09
C GLY A 279 -34.80 9.25 11.03
N ILE A 280 -34.06 10.30 11.41
CA ILE A 280 -33.08 10.98 10.54
C ILE A 280 -32.02 9.99 10.04
N LYS A 281 -31.50 9.12 10.92
CA LYS A 281 -30.52 8.08 10.58
C LYS A 281 -31.09 7.12 9.53
N ASN A 282 -32.28 6.58 9.77
CA ASN A 282 -32.91 5.62 8.88
C ASN A 282 -33.22 6.24 7.52
N ASP A 283 -33.66 7.49 7.49
CA ASP A 283 -33.90 8.24 6.25
C ASP A 283 -32.63 8.48 5.44
N PHE A 284 -31.49 8.68 6.12
CA PHE A 284 -30.18 8.82 5.50
C PHE A 284 -29.64 7.49 4.97
N LEU A 285 -29.93 6.37 5.67
CA LEU A 285 -29.49 5.02 5.33
C LEU A 285 -30.40 4.28 4.34
N LYS A 286 -31.43 4.93 3.81
CA LYS A 286 -32.26 4.38 2.72
C LYS A 286 -31.35 3.98 1.54
N GLU A 287 -31.57 2.77 1.02
CA GLU A 287 -30.67 2.14 0.04
C GLU A 287 -30.36 3.02 -1.17
N GLU A 288 -31.37 3.66 -1.76
CA GLU A 288 -31.22 4.56 -2.90
C GLU A 288 -30.33 5.78 -2.58
N LYS A 289 -30.58 6.44 -1.44
CA LYS A 289 -29.78 7.59 -1.00
C LYS A 289 -28.36 7.17 -0.63
N LEU A 290 -28.21 6.06 0.08
CA LEU A 290 -26.93 5.54 0.51
C LEU A 290 -26.05 5.18 -0.69
N HIS A 291 -26.62 4.58 -1.73
CA HIS A 291 -25.93 4.32 -2.98
C HIS A 291 -25.52 5.62 -3.67
N GLN A 292 -26.42 6.60 -3.78
CA GLN A 292 -26.12 7.90 -4.39
C GLN A 292 -25.02 8.66 -3.63
N TYR A 293 -25.10 8.74 -2.30
CA TYR A 293 -24.07 9.37 -1.47
C TYR A 293 -22.72 8.65 -1.59
N SER A 294 -22.73 7.32 -1.60
CA SER A 294 -21.50 6.53 -1.77
C SER A 294 -20.86 6.78 -3.14
N LYS A 295 -21.68 6.92 -4.18
CA LYS A 295 -21.24 7.29 -5.54
C LYS A 295 -20.63 8.68 -5.59
N ASP A 296 -21.28 9.67 -4.97
CA ASP A 296 -20.79 11.04 -4.96
C ASP A 296 -19.48 11.17 -4.16
N ILE A 297 -19.39 10.50 -3.01
CA ILE A 297 -18.15 10.40 -2.22
C ILE A 297 -17.05 9.76 -3.04
N TRP A 298 -17.31 8.62 -3.67
CA TRP A 298 -16.31 7.92 -4.48
C TRP A 298 -15.83 8.78 -5.64
N ASN A 299 -16.75 9.39 -6.39
CA ASN A 299 -16.40 10.26 -7.52
C ASN A 299 -15.58 11.47 -7.06
N SER A 300 -15.95 12.08 -5.93
CA SER A 300 -15.20 13.20 -5.37
C SER A 300 -13.79 12.79 -4.93
N ILE A 301 -13.65 11.64 -4.26
CA ILE A 301 -12.34 11.11 -3.84
C ILE A 301 -11.50 10.78 -5.06
N LYS A 302 -12.04 10.01 -6.00
CA LYS A 302 -11.35 9.61 -7.23
C LYS A 302 -10.88 10.85 -7.99
N LYS A 303 -11.75 11.83 -8.22
CA LYS A 303 -11.41 13.07 -8.92
C LYS A 303 -10.32 13.87 -8.21
N SER A 304 -10.48 14.15 -6.91
CA SER A 304 -9.53 14.96 -6.15
C SER A 304 -8.18 14.27 -6.01
N LEU A 305 -8.18 12.97 -5.71
CA LEU A 305 -6.96 12.20 -5.55
C LEU A 305 -6.24 11.99 -6.88
N SER A 306 -6.95 11.67 -7.96
CA SER A 306 -6.33 11.58 -9.29
C SER A 306 -5.66 12.89 -9.68
N LYS A 307 -6.33 14.03 -9.48
CA LYS A 307 -5.75 15.36 -9.74
C LYS A 307 -4.45 15.59 -8.94
N GLU A 308 -4.48 15.35 -7.63
CA GLU A 308 -3.32 15.54 -6.74
C GLU A 308 -2.14 14.61 -7.09
N LEU A 309 -2.42 13.42 -7.66
CA LEU A 309 -1.39 12.46 -8.04
C LEU A 309 -0.84 12.70 -9.46
N GLU A 310 -1.63 13.26 -10.38
CA GLU A 310 -1.22 13.59 -11.74
C GLU A 310 -0.35 14.85 -11.80
N GLU A 311 -0.67 15.88 -11.02
CA GLU A 311 0.08 17.14 -11.01
C GLU A 311 1.53 16.94 -10.54
N GLU A 312 2.52 17.52 -11.24
CA GLU A 312 3.94 17.41 -10.86
C GLU A 312 4.22 18.03 -9.48
N GLN A 313 3.55 19.13 -9.16
CA GLN A 313 3.64 19.83 -7.88
C GLN A 313 2.25 20.04 -7.28
N SER A 314 1.83 19.09 -6.44
CA SER A 314 0.55 19.13 -5.74
C SER A 314 0.74 19.31 -4.23
N ALA A 315 -0.34 19.70 -3.53
CA ALA A 315 -0.31 19.86 -2.08
C ALA A 315 -0.03 18.52 -1.40
N LEU A 316 -0.63 17.43 -1.91
CA LEU A 316 -0.40 16.07 -1.42
C LEU A 316 1.06 15.65 -1.60
N LYS A 317 1.64 15.80 -2.80
CA LYS A 317 3.04 15.41 -3.05
C LYS A 317 4.00 16.23 -2.20
N THR A 318 3.73 17.52 -2.02
CA THR A 318 4.52 18.39 -1.14
C THR A 318 4.46 17.93 0.31
N TYR A 319 3.25 17.62 0.81
CA TYR A 319 3.07 17.07 2.15
C TYR A 319 3.80 15.72 2.33
N LEU A 320 3.70 14.82 1.34
CA LEU A 320 4.40 13.53 1.36
C LEU A 320 5.93 13.71 1.41
N LYS A 321 6.49 14.58 0.57
CA LYS A 321 7.95 14.88 0.60
C LYS A 321 8.39 15.43 1.95
N LYS A 322 7.61 16.35 2.54
CA LYS A 322 7.89 16.87 3.89
C LYS A 322 7.94 15.73 4.93
N ASN A 323 6.95 14.84 4.93
CA ASN A 323 6.92 13.71 5.85
C ASN A 323 8.05 12.70 5.58
N LEU A 324 8.44 12.47 4.31
CA LEU A 324 9.59 11.63 3.97
C LEU A 324 10.89 12.24 4.47
N SER A 325 11.02 13.56 4.45
CA SER A 325 12.17 14.28 5.03
C SER A 325 12.23 14.11 6.55
N GLU A 326 11.10 14.30 7.24
CA GLU A 326 11.00 14.06 8.69
C GLU A 326 11.29 12.59 9.05
N LEU A 327 10.76 11.65 8.26
CA LEU A 327 11.04 10.22 8.42
C LEU A 327 12.53 9.91 8.21
N SER A 328 13.14 10.48 7.17
CA SER A 328 14.58 10.34 6.90
C SER A 328 15.41 10.81 8.08
N GLN A 329 15.08 11.99 8.62
CA GLN A 329 15.78 12.55 9.77
C GLN A 329 15.65 11.64 11.00
N ASN A 330 14.44 11.14 11.28
CA ASN A 330 14.20 10.23 12.40
C ASN A 330 14.94 8.90 12.22
N LEU A 331 15.00 8.36 10.99
CA LEU A 331 15.75 7.13 10.68
C LEU A 331 17.27 7.30 10.86
N GLN A 332 17.80 8.52 10.79
CA GLN A 332 19.23 8.80 10.99
C GLN A 332 19.58 9.15 12.44
N THR A 333 18.65 9.70 13.21
CA THR A 333 18.94 10.29 14.54
C THR A 333 18.30 9.57 15.73
N ASP A 334 17.19 8.86 15.54
CA ASP A 334 16.50 8.15 16.63
C ASP A 334 16.92 6.68 16.69
N GLU A 335 17.82 6.35 17.62
CA GLU A 335 18.31 4.98 17.83
C GLU A 335 17.18 3.99 18.19
N LYS A 336 16.18 4.42 18.97
CA LYS A 336 15.05 3.53 19.34
C LYS A 336 14.22 3.19 18.12
N PHE A 337 13.97 4.18 17.27
CA PHE A 337 13.22 3.99 16.03
C PHE A 337 14.01 3.12 15.04
N GLN A 338 15.31 3.37 14.87
CA GLN A 338 16.20 2.52 14.06
C GLN A 338 16.16 1.06 14.51
N HIS A 339 16.31 0.81 15.82
CA HIS A 339 16.25 -0.54 16.37
C HIS A 339 14.91 -1.22 16.10
N LYS A 340 13.79 -0.50 16.21
CA LYS A 340 12.45 -1.03 15.93
C LYS A 340 12.32 -1.44 14.46
N ILE A 341 12.75 -0.59 13.52
CA ILE A 341 12.69 -0.86 12.09
C ILE A 341 13.62 -2.02 11.72
N ASP A 342 14.88 -1.97 12.14
CA ASP A 342 15.85 -3.03 11.87
C ASP A 342 15.39 -4.37 12.44
N HIS A 343 14.85 -4.38 13.67
CA HIS A 343 14.31 -5.58 14.27
C HIS A 343 13.14 -6.14 13.48
N TRP A 344 12.18 -5.30 13.09
CA TRP A 344 11.02 -5.71 12.29
C TRP A 344 11.44 -6.29 10.93
N VAL A 345 12.38 -5.64 10.22
CA VAL A 345 12.91 -6.14 8.94
C VAL A 345 13.63 -7.46 9.14
N ARG A 346 14.47 -7.59 10.17
CA ARG A 346 15.18 -8.84 10.49
C ARG A 346 14.18 -9.98 10.75
N VAL A 347 13.19 -9.76 11.62
CA VAL A 347 12.15 -10.78 11.94
C VAL A 347 11.38 -11.18 10.68
N THR A 348 11.02 -10.21 9.84
CA THR A 348 10.30 -10.48 8.59
C THR A 348 11.16 -11.28 7.62
N ALA A 349 12.43 -10.90 7.42
CA ALA A 349 13.37 -11.65 6.59
C ALA A 349 13.56 -13.09 7.10
N TYR A 350 13.71 -13.30 8.41
CA TYR A 350 13.75 -14.63 8.99
C TYR A 350 12.49 -15.44 8.72
N LYS A 351 11.30 -14.85 8.89
CA LYS A 351 10.04 -15.54 8.62
C LYS A 351 9.94 -16.01 7.18
N TYR A 352 10.37 -15.22 6.20
CA TYR A 352 10.32 -15.63 4.80
C TYR A 352 11.37 -16.69 4.44
N ILE A 353 12.58 -16.58 5.01
CA ILE A 353 13.68 -17.52 4.72
C ILE A 353 13.47 -18.88 5.41
N LEU A 354 12.75 -18.93 6.54
CA LEU A 354 12.46 -20.16 7.28
C LEU A 354 11.15 -20.86 6.88
N LYS A 355 10.27 -20.17 6.15
CA LYS A 355 8.97 -20.71 5.72
C LYS A 355 9.04 -21.40 4.36
N ASN A 356 10.15 -21.22 3.65
CA ASN A 356 10.60 -22.04 2.53
C ASN A 356 11.76 -22.91 3.00
#